data_AF-X1C393-F1
#
_entry.id   AF-X1C393-F1
#
_cell.length_a   1.000
_cell.length_b   1.000
_cell.length_c   1.000
_cell.angle_alpha   90.00
_cell.angle_beta   90.00
_cell.angle_gamma   90.00
#
_symmetry.space_group_name_H-M   'P 1'
#
loop_
_entity.id
_entity.type
_entity.pdbx_description
1 polymer ?
#
loop_
_entity_poly.entity_id
_entity_poly.type
_entity_poly.pdbx_seq_one_letter_code
_entity_poly.pdbx_strand_id
1 'polypeptide(L)'
;MFKEWYDDYNRQEEEKTKQSNWNRISQISNVETKILTENLFGVDLDPQAAEIASVNLMLKALKKGQKLPKILGTNIKIGNSLISGTEKKLDKYKIDSASEKVFNWVQEFPDVFENGGFNVVIGNPPYINAIQLSK
;
A
#
# COMPACT_ATOMS: atom_id res chain seq x y z
N MET A 1 -15.06 -30.30 29.43
CA MET A 1 -14.50 -29.77 30.69
C MET A 1 -13.10 -29.15 30.51
N PHE A 2 -12.00 -29.90 30.29
CA PHE A 2 -10.65 -29.28 30.15
C PHE A 2 -10.42 -28.55 28.81
N LYS A 3 -10.84 -29.15 27.70
CA LYS A 3 -10.70 -28.54 26.36
C LYS A 3 -11.47 -27.23 26.22
N GLU A 4 -12.73 -27.22 26.66
CA GLU A 4 -13.58 -26.02 26.65
C GLU A 4 -12.97 -24.90 27.49
N TRP A 5 -12.41 -25.22 28.66
CA TRP A 5 -11.73 -24.25 29.51
C TRP A 5 -10.46 -23.68 28.84
N TYR A 6 -9.67 -24.53 28.18
CA TYR A 6 -8.46 -24.11 27.46
C TYR A 6 -8.79 -23.21 26.25
N ASP A 7 -9.83 -23.57 25.50
CA ASP A 7 -10.32 -22.78 24.36
C ASP A 7 -10.87 -21.41 24.81
N ASP A 8 -11.62 -21.36 25.91
CA ASP A 8 -12.11 -20.10 26.50
C ASP A 8 -10.97 -19.23 27.06
N TYR A 9 -9.97 -19.85 27.70
CA TYR A 9 -8.78 -19.15 28.17
C TYR A 9 -8.04 -18.47 27.01
N ASN A 10 -7.77 -19.21 25.92
CA ASN A 10 -7.10 -18.65 24.74
C ASN A 10 -7.92 -17.52 24.10
N ARG A 11 -9.25 -17.66 24.02
CA ARG A 11 -10.14 -16.61 23.49
C ARG A 11 -10.05 -15.33 24.33
N GLN A 12 -10.10 -15.45 25.65
CA GLN A 12 -9.99 -14.29 26.55
C GLN A 12 -8.60 -13.62 26.47
N GLU A 13 -7.53 -14.40 26.32
CA GLU A 13 -6.18 -13.86 26.12
C GLU A 13 -6.05 -13.13 24.76
N GLU A 14 -6.65 -13.67 23.68
CA GLU A 14 -6.73 -12.97 22.40
C GLU A 14 -7.52 -11.66 22.50
N GLU A 15 -8.65 -11.65 23.21
CA GLU A 15 -9.48 -10.46 23.42
C GLU A 15 -8.78 -9.39 24.25
N LYS A 16 -8.10 -9.78 25.34
CA LYS A 16 -7.25 -8.88 26.14
C LYS A 16 -6.12 -8.30 25.31
N THR A 17 -5.47 -9.12 24.48
CA THR A 17 -4.38 -8.69 23.59
C THR A 17 -4.89 -7.70 22.55
N LYS A 18 -6.04 -7.97 21.92
CA LYS A 18 -6.71 -7.04 21.01
C LYS A 18 -7.06 -5.73 21.70
N GLN A 19 -7.68 -5.76 22.89
CA GLN A 19 -8.06 -4.57 23.64
C GLN A 19 -6.84 -3.72 24.05
N SER A 20 -5.77 -4.37 24.50
CA SER A 20 -4.50 -3.73 24.83
C SER A 20 -3.88 -3.03 23.61
N ASN A 21 -3.88 -3.69 22.46
CA ASN A 21 -3.40 -3.09 21.20
C ASN A 21 -4.26 -1.90 20.76
N TRP A 22 -5.60 -1.99 20.86
CA TRP A 22 -6.48 -0.85 20.57
C TRP A 22 -6.23 0.35 21.48
N ASN A 23 -6.00 0.11 22.78
CA ASN A 23 -5.64 1.15 23.73
C ASN A 23 -4.29 1.82 23.39
N ARG A 24 -3.33 1.06 22.84
CA ARG A 24 -2.06 1.63 22.39
C ARG A 24 -2.24 2.49 21.13
N ILE A 25 -3.06 2.05 20.18
CA ILE A 25 -3.34 2.79 18.95
C ILE A 25 -4.07 4.11 19.25
N SER A 26 -4.99 4.12 20.21
CA SER A 26 -5.73 5.34 20.58
C SER A 26 -4.87 6.42 21.24
N GLN A 27 -3.69 6.06 21.78
CA GLN A 27 -2.72 7.00 22.34
C GLN A 27 -1.80 7.64 21.29
N ILE A 28 -1.74 7.09 20.08
CA ILE A 28 -0.94 7.66 19.00
C ILE A 28 -1.64 8.93 18.52
N SER A 29 -0.93 10.06 18.53
CA SER A 29 -1.47 11.30 17.96
C SER A 29 -1.34 11.27 16.43
N ASN A 30 -2.29 11.89 15.73
CA ASN A 30 -2.31 12.01 14.26
C ASN A 30 -2.20 10.67 13.52
N VAL A 31 -2.86 9.62 14.02
CA VAL A 31 -2.86 8.26 13.43
C VAL A 31 -3.16 8.29 11.94
N GLU A 32 -4.17 9.03 11.51
CA GLU A 32 -4.61 9.09 10.13
C GLU A 32 -3.52 9.67 9.22
N THR A 33 -2.85 10.74 9.66
CA THR A 33 -1.71 11.32 8.94
C THR A 33 -0.56 10.33 8.87
N LYS A 34 -0.21 9.67 9.98
CA LYS A 34 0.84 8.67 10.02
C LYS A 34 0.54 7.47 9.12
N ILE A 35 -0.72 7.03 9.06
CA ILE A 35 -1.13 5.97 8.14
C ILE A 35 -0.84 6.42 6.71
N LEU A 36 -1.27 7.62 6.31
CA LEU A 36 -1.10 8.09 4.95
C LEU A 36 0.36 8.35 4.54
N THR A 37 1.20 8.84 5.45
CA THR A 37 2.56 9.28 5.11
C THR A 37 3.62 8.21 5.37
N GLU A 38 3.38 7.28 6.30
CA GLU A 38 4.40 6.32 6.73
C GLU A 38 4.03 4.86 6.41
N ASN A 39 2.74 4.53 6.22
CA ASN A 39 2.29 3.13 6.19
C ASN A 39 1.52 2.74 4.92
N LEU A 40 0.83 3.69 4.30
CA LEU A 40 0.03 3.46 3.10
C LEU A 40 0.82 3.92 1.88
N PHE A 41 0.97 3.00 0.93
CA PHE A 41 1.65 3.23 -0.34
C PHE A 41 0.80 2.68 -1.48
N GLY A 42 0.91 3.28 -2.65
CA GLY A 42 0.12 2.90 -3.80
C GLY A 42 0.79 3.30 -5.10
N VAL A 43 0.41 2.61 -6.17
CA VAL A 43 0.83 2.90 -7.53
C VAL A 43 -0.36 2.70 -8.45
N ASP A 44 -0.56 3.64 -9.37
CA ASP A 44 -1.56 3.53 -10.43
C ASP A 44 -0.94 3.88 -11.79
N LEU A 45 -1.39 3.21 -12.85
CA LEU A 45 -0.90 3.46 -14.20
C LEU A 45 -1.48 4.76 -14.77
N ASP A 46 -2.71 5.10 -14.37
CA ASP A 46 -3.41 6.32 -14.79
C ASP A 46 -3.07 7.48 -13.83
N PRO A 47 -2.41 8.55 -14.33
CA PRO A 47 -2.13 9.74 -13.55
C PRO A 47 -3.37 10.34 -12.88
N GLN A 48 -4.53 10.32 -13.55
CA GLN A 48 -5.76 10.90 -13.01
C GLN A 48 -6.28 10.08 -11.84
N ALA A 49 -6.27 8.75 -11.97
CA ALA A 49 -6.66 7.84 -10.88
C ALA A 49 -5.73 8.02 -9.66
N ALA A 50 -4.42 8.12 -9.87
CA ALA A 50 -3.45 8.36 -8.80
C ALA A 50 -3.71 9.70 -8.07
N GLU A 51 -4.01 10.75 -8.83
CA GLU A 51 -4.32 12.08 -8.28
C GLU A 51 -5.62 12.06 -7.47
N ILE A 52 -6.70 11.51 -8.03
CA ILE A 52 -8.00 11.39 -7.36
C ILE A 52 -7.87 10.56 -6.09
N ALA A 53 -7.16 9.43 -6.15
CA ALA A 53 -6.90 8.59 -4.98
C ALA A 53 -6.15 9.37 -3.90
N SER A 54 -5.10 10.10 -4.29
CA SER A 54 -4.33 10.93 -3.36
C SER A 54 -5.21 11.99 -2.69
N VAL A 55 -6.02 12.72 -3.44
CA VAL A 55 -6.93 13.73 -2.91
C VAL A 55 -7.95 13.10 -1.94
N ASN A 56 -8.58 11.99 -2.33
CA ASN A 56 -9.56 11.31 -1.50
C ASN A 56 -8.96 10.81 -0.19
N LEU A 57 -7.77 10.24 -0.23
CA LEU A 57 -7.05 9.79 0.96
C LEU A 57 -6.70 10.97 1.88
N MET A 58 -6.10 12.03 1.31
CA MET A 58 -5.74 13.24 2.04
C MET A 58 -6.96 13.87 2.74
N LEU A 59 -8.11 13.96 2.05
CA LEU A 59 -9.36 14.49 2.62
C LEU A 59 -9.89 13.63 3.77
N LYS A 60 -9.74 12.30 3.71
CA LYS A 60 -10.14 11.39 4.80
C LYS A 60 -9.29 11.55 6.05
N ALA A 61 -8.01 11.92 5.91
CA ALA A 61 -7.11 12.14 7.05
C ALA A 61 -7.03 13.60 7.50
N LEU A 62 -7.70 14.53 6.81
CA LEU A 62 -7.61 15.95 7.11
C LEU A 62 -8.23 16.25 8.48
N LYS A 63 -7.44 16.84 9.37
CA LYS A 63 -7.91 17.40 10.65
C LYS A 63 -7.95 18.91 10.60
N LYS A 64 -8.94 19.50 11.28
CA LYS A 64 -9.12 20.95 11.35
C LYS A 64 -7.85 21.63 11.87
N GLY A 65 -7.36 22.62 11.13
CA GLY A 65 -6.17 23.41 11.51
C GLY A 65 -4.83 22.76 11.18
N GLN A 66 -4.81 21.58 10.54
CA GLN A 66 -3.58 20.94 10.07
C GLN A 66 -3.37 21.17 8.57
N LYS A 67 -2.10 21.17 8.14
CA LYS A 67 -1.76 21.19 6.72
C LYS A 67 -2.03 19.82 6.12
N LEU A 68 -2.51 19.82 4.87
CA LEU A 68 -2.74 18.58 4.14
C LEU A 68 -1.40 17.91 3.83
N PRO A 69 -1.21 16.62 4.17
CA PRO A 69 0.03 15.91 3.83
C PRO A 69 0.09 15.70 2.32
N LYS A 70 1.18 16.13 1.66
CA LYS A 70 1.34 15.91 0.22
C LYS A 70 1.81 14.47 -0.04
N ILE A 71 0.89 13.61 -0.48
CA ILE A 71 1.17 12.18 -0.70
C ILE A 71 1.29 11.78 -2.18
N LEU A 72 0.83 12.63 -3.11
CA LEU A 72 0.99 12.39 -4.55
C LEU A 72 2.45 12.58 -4.96
N GLY A 73 3.01 11.56 -5.61
CA GLY A 73 4.42 11.49 -6.01
C GLY A 73 5.36 10.98 -4.90
N THR A 74 4.87 10.80 -3.67
CA THR A 74 5.65 10.24 -2.55
C THR A 74 5.12 8.86 -2.19
N ASN A 75 3.95 8.78 -1.55
CA ASN A 75 3.33 7.53 -1.13
C ASN A 75 2.45 6.93 -2.23
N ILE A 76 1.77 7.77 -3.00
CA ILE A 76 0.97 7.37 -4.16
C ILE A 76 1.73 7.80 -5.41
N LYS A 77 2.21 6.83 -6.19
CA LYS A 77 3.04 7.05 -7.37
C LYS A 77 2.32 6.66 -8.66
N ILE A 78 2.85 7.14 -9.78
CA ILE A 78 2.34 6.81 -11.10
C ILE A 78 3.31 5.83 -11.75
N GLY A 79 2.81 4.68 -12.21
CA GLY A 79 3.64 3.66 -12.84
C GLY A 79 2.93 2.35 -13.10
N ASN A 80 3.58 1.49 -13.87
CA ASN A 80 3.16 0.14 -14.16
C ASN A 80 3.73 -0.82 -13.11
N SER A 81 2.90 -1.14 -12.11
CA SER A 81 3.24 -2.03 -11.00
C SER A 81 3.69 -3.44 -11.42
N LEU A 82 3.31 -3.89 -12.62
CA LEU A 82 3.58 -5.23 -13.14
C LEU A 82 4.92 -5.34 -13.86
N ILE A 83 5.51 -4.21 -14.28
CA ILE A 83 6.75 -4.21 -15.05
C ILE A 83 7.87 -3.63 -14.19
N SER A 84 8.86 -4.48 -13.91
CA SER A 84 10.06 -4.12 -13.17
C SER A 84 11.26 -4.94 -13.65
N GLY A 85 12.46 -4.39 -13.57
CA GLY A 85 13.67 -5.12 -13.93
C GLY A 85 14.89 -4.23 -14.13
N THR A 86 16.05 -4.86 -14.24
CA THR A 86 17.28 -4.22 -14.70
C THR A 86 17.14 -3.83 -16.17
N GLU A 87 17.85 -2.79 -16.62
CA GLU A 87 17.91 -2.36 -18.03
C GLU A 87 18.08 -3.54 -19.00
N LYS A 88 19.04 -4.44 -18.74
CA LYS A 88 19.28 -5.65 -19.56
C LYS A 88 18.04 -6.56 -19.74
N LYS A 89 17.17 -6.66 -18.72
CA LYS A 89 15.93 -7.45 -18.79
C LYS A 89 14.89 -6.71 -19.60
N LEU A 90 14.74 -5.40 -19.40
CA LEU A 90 13.81 -4.57 -20.15
C LEU A 90 14.18 -4.58 -21.64
N ASP A 91 15.47 -4.41 -21.95
CA ASP A 91 16.00 -4.50 -23.32
C ASP A 91 15.74 -5.87 -23.96
N LYS A 92 15.93 -6.96 -23.21
CA LYS A 92 15.67 -8.33 -23.69
C LYS A 92 14.22 -8.51 -24.16
N TYR A 93 13.26 -7.90 -23.45
CA TYR A 93 11.85 -7.93 -23.81
C TYR A 93 11.41 -6.75 -24.68
N LYS A 94 12.36 -5.90 -25.10
CA LYS A 94 12.11 -4.68 -25.88
C LYS A 94 11.10 -3.75 -25.21
N ILE A 95 11.17 -3.68 -23.88
CA ILE A 95 10.34 -2.79 -23.06
C ILE A 95 11.05 -1.44 -22.99
N ASP A 96 10.43 -0.41 -23.54
CA ASP A 96 10.86 0.96 -23.30
C ASP A 96 10.37 1.43 -21.93
N SER A 97 11.31 1.87 -21.10
CA SER A 97 11.01 2.17 -19.69
C SER A 97 10.05 3.34 -19.54
N ALA A 98 10.14 4.33 -20.44
CA ALA A 98 9.33 5.54 -20.39
C ALA A 98 7.90 5.29 -20.91
N SER A 99 7.77 4.60 -22.05
CA SER A 99 6.45 4.33 -22.66
C SER A 99 5.63 3.37 -21.82
N GLU A 100 6.28 2.34 -21.26
CA GLU A 100 5.61 1.34 -20.42
C GLU A 100 5.47 1.77 -18.95
N LYS A 101 5.96 2.97 -18.61
CA LYS A 101 5.96 3.55 -17.26
C LYS A 101 6.48 2.57 -16.21
N VAL A 102 7.60 1.91 -16.48
CA VAL A 102 8.18 0.86 -15.62
C VAL A 102 8.29 1.33 -14.18
N PHE A 103 7.86 0.50 -13.23
CA PHE A 103 7.86 0.83 -11.81
C PHE A 103 8.77 -0.12 -11.02
N ASN A 104 9.89 0.41 -10.53
CA ASN A 104 10.82 -0.37 -9.70
C ASN A 104 10.54 -0.12 -8.22
N TRP A 105 9.79 -1.02 -7.60
CA TRP A 105 9.37 -0.94 -6.19
C TRP A 105 10.50 -0.63 -5.20
N VAL A 106 11.69 -1.23 -5.37
CA VAL A 106 12.83 -1.03 -4.46
C VAL A 106 13.43 0.36 -4.62
N GLN A 107 13.48 0.87 -5.85
CA GLN A 107 13.99 2.21 -6.14
C GLN A 107 12.97 3.31 -5.77
N GLU A 108 11.69 3.02 -5.96
CA GLU A 108 10.61 3.97 -5.74
C GLU A 108 10.24 4.10 -4.25
N PHE A 109 10.40 3.03 -3.47
CA PHE A 109 10.14 3.00 -2.03
C PHE A 109 11.32 2.44 -1.24
N PRO A 110 12.51 3.09 -1.30
CA PRO A 110 13.72 2.57 -0.67
C PRO A 110 13.53 2.36 0.84
N ASP A 111 12.97 3.35 1.54
CA ASP A 111 12.74 3.30 2.98
C ASP A 111 11.85 2.11 3.39
N VAL A 112 10.88 1.74 2.55
CA VAL A 112 10.01 0.59 2.82
C VAL A 112 10.79 -0.72 2.68
N PHE A 113 11.59 -0.86 1.64
CA PHE A 113 12.36 -2.07 1.37
C PHE A 113 13.60 -2.21 2.28
N GLU A 114 14.17 -1.11 2.76
CA GLU A 114 15.16 -1.13 3.85
C GLU A 114 14.56 -1.69 5.14
N ASN A 115 13.27 -1.48 5.37
CA ASN A 115 12.52 -2.02 6.51
C ASN A 115 11.86 -3.38 6.26
N GLY A 116 12.31 -4.13 5.24
CA GLY A 116 11.84 -5.49 4.96
C GLY A 116 10.62 -5.58 4.03
N GLY A 117 10.18 -4.47 3.45
CA GLY A 117 9.12 -4.43 2.44
C GLY A 117 7.71 -4.29 3.03
N PHE A 118 6.70 -4.55 2.19
CA PHE A 118 5.30 -4.43 2.60
C PHE A 118 4.83 -5.65 3.38
N ASN A 119 4.22 -5.44 4.54
CA ASN A 119 3.57 -6.52 5.30
C ASN A 119 2.27 -6.99 4.65
N VAL A 120 1.56 -6.10 3.96
CA VAL A 120 0.27 -6.37 3.31
C VAL A 120 0.25 -5.70 1.95
N VAL A 121 -0.18 -6.45 0.94
CA VAL A 121 -0.39 -5.94 -0.43
C VAL A 121 -1.83 -6.22 -0.82
N ILE A 122 -2.54 -5.17 -1.25
CA ILE A 122 -3.91 -5.24 -1.75
C ILE A 122 -3.97 -4.66 -3.16
N GLY A 123 -4.86 -5.18 -3.99
CA GLY A 123 -5.05 -4.66 -5.35
C GLY A 123 -6.34 -5.16 -5.98
N ASN A 124 -6.83 -4.41 -6.95
CA ASN A 124 -7.88 -4.83 -7.88
C ASN A 124 -7.26 -4.90 -9.28
N PRO A 125 -6.62 -6.03 -9.64
CA PRO A 125 -5.88 -6.12 -10.90
C PRO A 125 -6.82 -6.01 -12.11
N PRO A 126 -6.30 -5.64 -13.30
CA PRO A 126 -7.09 -5.62 -14.52
C PRO A 126 -7.56 -7.03 -14.87
N TYR A 127 -8.86 -7.20 -15.08
CA TYR A 127 -9.43 -8.46 -15.54
C TYR A 127 -9.39 -8.51 -17.07
N ILE A 128 -8.39 -9.21 -17.60
CA ILE A 128 -8.22 -9.43 -19.04
C ILE A 128 -8.86 -10.77 -19.46
N ASN A 129 -9.66 -10.75 -20.53
CA ASN A 129 -10.16 -11.98 -21.11
C ASN A 129 -9.09 -12.57 -22.05
N ALA A 130 -8.65 -13.81 -21.79
CA ALA A 130 -7.62 -14.49 -22.58
C ALA A 130 -7.99 -14.57 -24.08
N ILE A 131 -9.28 -14.57 -24.43
CA ILE A 131 -9.77 -14.60 -25.81
C ILE A 131 -9.45 -13.29 -26.57
N GLN A 132 -9.27 -12.16 -25.88
CA GLN A 132 -8.90 -10.89 -26.50
C GLN A 132 -7.40 -10.75 -26.79
N LEU A 133 -6.55 -11.57 -26.16
CA LEU A 133 -5.10 -11.53 -26.35
C LEU A 133 -4.62 -12.37 -27.55
N SER A 134 -5.51 -13.17 -28.16
CA SER A 134 -5.20 -14.06 -29.29
C SER A 134 -5.61 -13.49 -30.65
N LYS A 135 -5.95 -12.20 -30.74
CA LYS A 135 -6.22 -11.48 -32.00
C LYS A 135 -5.12 -10.46 -32.24
#